data_AF-A0A442SQ63-F1
#
_entry.id   AF-A0A442SQ63-F1
#
_cell.length_a   1.000
_cell.length_b   1.000
_cell.length_c   1.000
_cell.angle_alpha   90.00
_cell.angle_beta   90.00
_cell.angle_gamma   90.00
#
_symmetry.space_group_name_H-M   'P 1'
#
loop_
_entity.id
_entity.type
_entity.pdbx_description
1 polymer ?
#
loop_
_entity_poly.entity_id
_entity_poly.type
_entity_poly.pdbx_seq_one_letter_code
_entity_poly.pdbx_strand_id
1 'polypeptide(L)'
;MRGLLLVTAAASLAAIGVASSQDATMSFFVTSVGSGKGADLGGLAGADAHCASLAEAAGVTGKTWHAYLSTSDTDARDRIGTGPWFNAKGVKIADDVASLHSDANAITKQTALNEKGEVVNGRGDKPNRHDVLTGSKPDGTKIADQTCGDWTLSGAEGAAMTGHHDRTGLDDSAAARSWNSSHASRGGCSQEALRSTGGDGLFYCFAVN
;
A
#
# COMPACT_ATOMS: atom_id res chain seq x y z
N MET A 1 -42.39 18.30 58.25
CA MET A 1 -42.33 17.10 57.38
C MET A 1 -41.14 17.28 56.46
N ARG A 2 -40.11 16.44 56.63
CA ARG A 2 -38.79 16.53 55.97
C ARG A 2 -38.92 16.08 54.51
N GLY A 3 -38.33 16.87 53.60
CA GLY A 3 -38.25 16.56 52.18
C GLY A 3 -37.20 15.51 51.85
N LEU A 4 -37.35 14.89 50.68
CA LEU A 4 -36.32 14.09 50.04
C LEU A 4 -36.54 14.17 48.52
N LEU A 5 -35.81 15.07 47.86
CA LEU A 5 -35.67 15.11 46.40
C LEU A 5 -34.46 14.24 46.04
N LEU A 6 -34.71 13.10 45.40
CA LEU A 6 -33.67 12.24 44.82
C LEU A 6 -33.16 12.88 43.52
N VAL A 7 -31.91 13.31 43.52
CA VAL A 7 -31.18 13.70 42.32
C VAL A 7 -30.47 12.46 41.78
N THR A 8 -30.94 11.92 40.67
CA THR A 8 -30.26 10.85 39.93
C THR A 8 -29.16 11.45 39.06
N ALA A 9 -27.90 11.26 39.48
CA ALA A 9 -26.74 11.61 38.66
C ALA A 9 -26.51 10.50 37.61
N ALA A 10 -26.70 10.82 36.33
CA ALA A 10 -26.31 9.95 35.22
C ALA A 10 -24.79 10.08 35.00
N ALA A 11 -24.05 9.00 35.26
CA ALA A 11 -22.62 8.92 34.98
C ALA A 11 -22.39 8.61 33.50
N SER A 12 -21.93 9.60 32.74
CA SER A 12 -21.51 9.44 31.34
C SER A 12 -20.17 8.69 31.29
N LEU A 13 -20.19 7.43 30.84
CA LEU A 13 -18.97 6.71 30.48
C LEU A 13 -18.42 7.31 29.17
N ALA A 14 -17.39 8.16 29.28
CA ALA A 14 -16.57 8.52 28.15
C ALA A 14 -15.72 7.31 27.75
N ALA A 15 -16.02 6.71 26.59
CA ALA A 15 -15.14 5.73 25.98
C ALA A 15 -13.86 6.43 25.52
N ILE A 16 -12.77 6.25 26.27
CA ILE A 16 -11.44 6.65 25.84
C ILE A 16 -11.04 5.69 24.73
N GLY A 17 -11.19 6.12 23.48
CA GLY A 17 -10.58 5.44 22.34
C GLY A 17 -9.06 5.46 22.55
N VAL A 18 -8.45 4.28 22.65
CA VAL A 18 -7.00 4.12 22.61
C VAL A 18 -6.53 4.47 21.19
N ALA A 19 -6.24 5.75 20.96
CA ALA A 19 -5.39 6.15 19.85
C ALA A 19 -4.00 5.57 20.15
N SER A 20 -3.71 4.40 19.58
CA SER A 20 -2.35 3.87 19.58
C SER A 20 -1.53 4.85 18.77
N SER A 21 -0.64 5.61 19.43
CA SER A 21 0.39 6.36 18.73
C SER A 21 1.20 5.35 17.93
N GLN A 22 0.90 5.23 16.64
CA GLN A 22 1.70 4.46 15.71
C GLN A 22 3.13 4.98 15.83
N ASP A 23 4.07 4.03 15.83
CA ASP A 23 5.47 4.35 16.03
C ASP A 23 5.92 5.31 14.91
N ALA A 24 6.55 6.44 15.30
CA ALA A 24 7.16 7.38 14.37
C ALA A 24 8.24 6.70 13.50
N THR A 25 8.62 5.46 13.80
CA THR A 25 9.50 4.63 12.97
C THR A 25 8.86 4.14 11.67
N MET A 26 7.52 4.02 11.54
CA MET A 26 6.89 3.48 10.33
C MET A 26 7.31 4.25 9.08
N SER A 27 7.87 3.56 8.10
CA SER A 27 8.38 4.14 6.85
C SER A 27 8.04 3.30 5.62
N PHE A 28 7.24 2.24 5.78
CA PHE A 28 6.68 1.43 4.72
C PHE A 28 5.28 0.94 5.07
N PHE A 29 4.37 0.95 4.11
CA PHE A 29 3.09 0.24 4.20
C PHE A 29 2.49 -0.04 2.82
N VAL A 30 1.54 -0.98 2.75
CA VAL A 30 0.63 -1.17 1.62
C VAL A 30 -0.64 -0.36 1.86
N THR A 31 -1.14 0.41 0.91
CA THR A 31 -2.36 1.20 1.13
C THR A 31 -3.53 0.32 1.58
N SER A 32 -4.25 0.69 2.66
CA SER A 32 -5.45 -0.04 3.06
C SER A 32 -6.61 0.10 2.06
N VAL A 33 -6.58 1.15 1.23
CA VAL A 33 -7.56 1.45 0.18
C VAL A 33 -6.86 2.14 -0.99
N GLY A 34 -7.30 1.85 -2.21
CA GLY A 34 -6.86 2.55 -3.42
C GLY A 34 -7.49 3.94 -3.56
N SER A 35 -7.32 4.57 -4.73
CA SER A 35 -7.89 5.90 -5.02
C SER A 35 -9.42 5.90 -5.16
N GLY A 36 -10.02 4.73 -5.35
CA GLY A 36 -11.43 4.57 -5.72
C GLY A 36 -11.71 4.78 -7.21
N LYS A 37 -10.67 5.04 -8.02
CA LYS A 37 -10.76 5.25 -9.48
C LYS A 37 -9.93 4.23 -10.26
N GLY A 38 -9.75 3.02 -9.73
CA GLY A 38 -8.85 2.03 -10.32
C GLY A 38 -7.39 2.50 -10.27
N ALA A 39 -6.69 2.48 -11.40
CA ALA A 39 -5.30 2.91 -11.51
C ALA A 39 -5.13 4.40 -11.83
N ASP A 40 -6.22 5.18 -11.96
CA ASP A 40 -6.14 6.63 -11.99
C ASP A 40 -5.86 7.13 -10.56
N LEU A 41 -4.61 7.48 -10.33
CA LEU A 41 -4.10 8.01 -9.08
C LEU A 41 -3.86 9.52 -9.16
N GLY A 42 -4.18 10.17 -10.30
CA GLY A 42 -3.78 11.54 -10.58
C GLY A 42 -2.28 11.68 -10.85
N GLY A 43 -1.67 10.64 -11.43
CA GLY A 43 -0.22 10.56 -11.60
C GLY A 43 0.54 10.33 -10.29
N LEU A 44 1.87 10.41 -10.35
CA LEU A 44 2.73 10.17 -9.18
C LEU A 44 2.44 11.12 -8.02
N ALA A 45 2.19 12.39 -8.30
CA ALA A 45 1.88 13.38 -7.27
C ALA A 45 0.59 13.05 -6.50
N GLY A 46 -0.45 12.56 -7.19
CA GLY A 46 -1.68 12.14 -6.54
C GLY A 46 -1.52 10.83 -5.76
N ALA A 47 -0.72 9.88 -6.26
CA ALA A 47 -0.36 8.67 -5.53
C ALA A 47 0.43 8.98 -4.23
N ASP A 48 1.40 9.88 -4.30
CA ASP A 48 2.19 10.34 -3.15
C ASP A 48 1.31 11.06 -2.11
N ALA A 49 0.39 11.92 -2.56
CA ALA A 49 -0.57 12.59 -1.69
C ALA A 49 -1.51 11.58 -0.99
N HIS A 50 -1.91 10.52 -1.67
CA HIS A 50 -2.70 9.44 -1.08
C HIS A 50 -1.91 8.68 -0.01
N CYS A 51 -0.63 8.37 -0.25
CA CYS A 51 0.25 7.81 0.76
C CYS A 51 0.35 8.71 2.01
N ALA A 52 0.59 10.01 1.81
CA ALA A 52 0.70 10.96 2.91
C ALA A 52 -0.60 11.05 3.73
N SER A 53 -1.75 11.13 3.04
CA SER A 53 -3.07 11.18 3.68
C SER A 53 -3.36 9.95 4.54
N LEU A 54 -3.06 8.75 4.03
CA LEU A 54 -3.25 7.50 4.79
C LEU A 54 -2.32 7.44 6.01
N ALA A 55 -1.04 7.79 5.84
CA ALA A 55 -0.08 7.82 6.94
C ALA A 55 -0.49 8.81 8.04
N GLU A 56 -0.92 10.02 7.66
CA GLU A 56 -1.42 11.04 8.59
C GLU A 56 -2.68 10.57 9.33
N ALA A 57 -3.62 9.94 8.62
CA ALA A 57 -4.82 9.35 9.23
C ALA A 57 -4.49 8.22 10.23
N ALA A 58 -3.36 7.53 10.05
CA ALA A 58 -2.83 6.55 11.00
C ALA A 58 -2.02 7.18 12.15
N GLY A 59 -1.86 8.50 12.16
CA GLY A 59 -1.11 9.24 13.18
C GLY A 59 0.39 9.35 12.91
N VAL A 60 0.86 8.99 11.72
CA VAL A 60 2.27 9.13 11.31
C VAL A 60 2.44 10.42 10.52
N THR A 61 2.97 11.45 11.18
CA THR A 61 3.15 12.80 10.61
C THR A 61 4.63 13.16 10.47
N GLY A 62 4.92 14.25 9.74
CA GLY A 62 6.28 14.79 9.62
C GLY A 62 7.22 14.04 8.68
N LYS A 63 6.69 13.10 7.87
CA LYS A 63 7.44 12.39 6.83
C LYS A 63 6.95 12.78 5.44
N THR A 64 7.85 12.77 4.47
CA THR A 64 7.48 12.79 3.06
C THR A 64 7.28 11.35 2.60
N TRP A 65 6.19 11.10 1.89
CA TRP A 65 5.84 9.76 1.39
C TRP A 65 5.82 9.73 -0.13
N HIS A 66 6.42 8.70 -0.71
CA HIS A 66 6.36 8.42 -2.14
C HIS A 66 5.77 7.05 -2.40
N ALA A 67 4.86 6.99 -3.38
CA ALA A 67 4.33 5.75 -3.89
C ALA A 67 5.41 5.02 -4.70
N TYR A 68 5.58 3.72 -4.47
CA TYR A 68 6.46 2.86 -5.27
C TYR A 68 5.77 2.55 -6.60
N LEU A 69 5.89 3.48 -7.55
CA LEU A 69 5.28 3.40 -8.86
C LEU A 69 6.27 3.95 -9.89
N SER A 70 6.52 3.18 -10.93
CA SER A 70 7.25 3.65 -12.11
C SER A 70 6.29 4.35 -13.08
N THR A 71 6.83 5.22 -13.92
CA THR A 71 6.13 5.85 -15.06
C THR A 71 6.90 5.56 -16.35
N SER A 72 6.45 6.12 -17.47
CA SER A 72 7.15 6.10 -18.75
C SER A 72 8.57 6.68 -18.69
N ASP A 73 8.85 7.59 -17.76
CA ASP A 73 10.15 8.24 -17.60
C ASP A 73 10.85 7.93 -16.27
N THR A 74 10.12 7.54 -15.24
CA THR A 74 10.65 7.44 -13.87
C THR A 74 10.67 6.01 -13.36
N ASP A 75 11.78 5.62 -12.74
CA ASP A 75 11.95 4.33 -12.09
C ASP A 75 11.50 4.41 -10.62
N ALA A 76 10.67 3.48 -10.16
CA ALA A 76 10.14 3.47 -8.78
C ALA A 76 11.26 3.42 -7.73
N ARG A 77 12.31 2.63 -8.00
CA ARG A 77 13.46 2.44 -7.09
C ARG A 77 14.19 3.74 -6.72
N ASP A 78 14.19 4.72 -7.61
CA ASP A 78 14.94 5.98 -7.43
C ASP A 78 14.14 7.00 -6.62
N ARG A 79 12.86 6.73 -6.37
CA ARG A 79 11.95 7.66 -5.68
C ARG A 79 11.83 7.37 -4.19
N ILE A 80 12.04 6.14 -3.74
CA ILE A 80 11.61 5.72 -2.39
C ILE A 80 12.61 6.00 -1.25
N GLY A 81 13.64 6.81 -1.50
CA GLY A 81 14.71 7.09 -0.54
C GLY A 81 15.71 5.92 -0.43
N THR A 82 16.59 5.97 0.57
CA THR A 82 17.69 5.01 0.72
C THR A 82 17.44 3.89 1.73
N GLY A 83 16.33 3.93 2.47
CA GLY A 83 16.06 3.04 3.61
C GLY A 83 16.87 3.42 4.87
N PRO A 84 16.83 2.59 5.93
CA PRO A 84 16.01 1.38 6.06
C PRO A 84 14.51 1.69 6.19
N TRP A 85 13.67 0.74 5.78
CA TRP A 85 12.20 0.88 5.91
C TRP A 85 11.62 -0.11 6.91
N PHE A 86 10.61 0.35 7.66
CA PHE A 86 9.92 -0.43 8.70
C PHE A 86 8.41 -0.36 8.51
N ASN A 87 7.72 -1.47 8.74
CA ASN A 87 6.26 -1.48 8.76
C ASN A 87 5.69 -0.86 10.04
N ALA A 88 4.37 -0.75 10.12
CA ALA A 88 3.61 -0.23 11.27
C ALA A 88 3.90 -0.94 12.62
N LYS A 89 4.51 -2.13 12.61
CA LYS A 89 4.89 -2.88 13.82
C LYS A 89 6.39 -2.81 14.12
N GLY A 90 7.12 -1.93 13.46
CA GLY A 90 8.57 -1.78 13.61
C GLY A 90 9.38 -2.93 13.02
N VAL A 91 8.77 -3.81 12.21
CA VAL A 91 9.52 -4.87 11.51
C VAL A 91 10.22 -4.25 10.31
N LYS A 92 11.54 -4.47 10.23
CA LYS A 92 12.36 -4.01 9.11
C LYS A 92 11.99 -4.76 7.83
N ILE A 93 11.75 -4.01 6.77
CA ILE A 93 11.37 -4.49 5.44
C ILE A 93 12.60 -4.66 4.55
N ALA A 94 13.48 -3.66 4.54
CA ALA A 94 14.75 -3.73 3.83
C ALA A 94 15.73 -2.73 4.46
N ASP A 95 17.02 -3.04 4.36
CA ASP A 95 18.11 -2.18 4.84
C ASP A 95 18.33 -0.99 3.90
N ASP A 96 18.19 -1.23 2.59
CA ASP A 96 18.47 -0.29 1.52
C ASP A 96 17.78 -0.70 0.19
N VAL A 97 17.94 0.12 -0.85
CA VAL A 97 17.37 -0.15 -2.19
C VAL A 97 17.87 -1.47 -2.78
N ALA A 98 19.13 -1.85 -2.55
CA ALA A 98 19.67 -3.08 -3.11
C ALA A 98 19.04 -4.33 -2.47
N SER A 99 18.95 -4.34 -1.13
CA SER A 99 18.29 -5.40 -0.37
C SER A 99 16.79 -5.49 -0.68
N LEU A 100 16.10 -4.37 -0.87
CA LEU A 100 14.67 -4.33 -1.25
C LEU A 100 14.38 -5.06 -2.57
N HIS A 101 15.27 -4.94 -3.55
CA HIS A 101 15.14 -5.57 -4.87
C HIS A 101 15.91 -6.90 -4.98
N SER A 102 16.26 -7.50 -3.84
CA SER A 102 16.88 -8.82 -3.73
C SER A 102 15.97 -9.77 -2.92
N ASP A 103 16.35 -11.03 -2.78
CA ASP A 103 15.65 -11.98 -1.91
C ASP A 103 15.81 -11.70 -0.40
N ALA A 104 16.64 -10.71 -0.01
CA ALA A 104 16.87 -10.34 1.39
C ALA A 104 15.74 -9.48 1.99
N ASN A 105 14.85 -8.92 1.17
CA ASN A 105 13.74 -8.12 1.67
C ASN A 105 12.74 -8.99 2.47
N ALA A 106 12.06 -8.37 3.43
CA ALA A 106 11.10 -9.02 4.28
C ALA A 106 9.65 -8.78 3.85
N ILE A 107 9.35 -8.58 2.56
CA ILE A 107 7.98 -8.41 2.08
C ILE A 107 7.30 -9.79 2.00
N THR A 108 6.30 -10.00 2.86
CA THR A 108 5.47 -11.20 2.96
C THR A 108 4.06 -10.79 3.38
N LYS A 109 3.09 -11.71 3.35
CA LYS A 109 1.71 -11.44 3.82
C LYS A 109 1.67 -10.89 5.24
N GLN A 110 2.58 -11.33 6.11
CA GLN A 110 2.61 -11.00 7.53
C GLN A 110 3.30 -9.67 7.83
N THR A 111 4.09 -9.16 6.89
CA THR A 111 4.95 -7.98 7.08
C THR A 111 4.57 -6.83 6.16
N ALA A 112 3.94 -7.10 5.02
CA ALA A 112 3.32 -6.14 4.11
C ALA A 112 1.98 -5.62 4.68
N LEU A 113 2.08 -4.97 5.85
CA LEU A 113 0.94 -4.43 6.57
C LEU A 113 0.47 -3.12 5.96
N ASN A 114 -0.79 -2.78 6.21
CA ASN A 114 -1.30 -1.46 5.89
C ASN A 114 -0.86 -0.40 6.91
N GLU A 115 -1.19 0.87 6.65
CA GLU A 115 -0.83 2.01 7.51
C GLU A 115 -1.41 1.89 8.94
N LYS A 116 -2.43 1.05 9.13
CA LYS A 116 -3.06 0.76 10.43
C LYS A 116 -2.40 -0.43 11.14
N GLY A 117 -1.41 -1.08 10.53
CA GLY A 117 -0.76 -2.28 11.05
C GLY A 117 -1.57 -3.57 10.90
N GLU A 118 -2.56 -3.56 10.02
CA GLU A 118 -3.41 -4.70 9.72
C GLU A 118 -2.84 -5.49 8.54
N VAL A 119 -3.13 -6.80 8.51
CA VAL A 119 -2.77 -7.67 7.39
C VAL A 119 -3.66 -7.33 6.20
N VAL A 120 -3.06 -7.12 5.03
CA VAL A 120 -3.79 -6.95 3.77
C VAL A 120 -4.26 -8.32 3.28
N ASN A 121 -5.52 -8.41 2.86
CA ASN A 121 -6.05 -9.63 2.25
C ASN A 121 -5.21 -10.04 1.04
N GLY A 122 -4.77 -11.30 1.03
CA GLY A 122 -4.01 -11.90 -0.06
C GLY A 122 -4.82 -12.96 -0.79
N ARG A 123 -4.12 -13.79 -1.55
CA ARG A 123 -4.71 -14.91 -2.29
C ARG A 123 -5.41 -15.86 -1.33
N GLY A 124 -6.67 -16.17 -1.63
CA GLY A 124 -7.53 -17.06 -0.83
C GLY A 124 -8.38 -16.35 0.22
N ASP A 125 -8.13 -15.06 0.50
CA ASP A 125 -8.97 -14.25 1.39
C ASP A 125 -10.16 -13.63 0.64
N LYS A 126 -11.15 -13.10 1.38
CA LYS A 126 -12.32 -12.42 0.82
C LYS A 126 -12.51 -11.03 1.44
N PRO A 127 -12.60 -9.95 0.64
CA PRO A 127 -12.30 -9.92 -0.80
C PRO A 127 -10.81 -10.20 -1.07
N ASN A 128 -10.49 -10.72 -2.27
CA ASN A 128 -9.11 -10.90 -2.71
C ASN A 128 -8.50 -9.53 -3.09
N ARG A 129 -7.34 -9.17 -2.52
CA ARG A 129 -6.64 -7.89 -2.72
C ARG A 129 -5.13 -8.10 -2.85
N HIS A 130 -4.80 -9.16 -3.57
CA HIS A 130 -3.49 -9.76 -3.67
C HIS A 130 -2.53 -8.94 -4.55
N ASP A 131 -3.03 -8.48 -5.70
CA ASP A 131 -2.22 -7.71 -6.66
C ASP A 131 -2.04 -6.26 -6.19
N VAL A 132 -0.81 -5.78 -6.26
CA VAL A 132 -0.40 -4.43 -5.90
C VAL A 132 0.23 -3.74 -7.11
N LEU A 133 -0.22 -2.54 -7.45
CA LEU A 133 0.24 -1.75 -8.60
C LEU A 133 1.70 -1.32 -8.41
N THR A 134 2.54 -1.45 -9.46
CA THR A 134 3.95 -1.05 -9.41
C THR A 134 4.49 -0.41 -10.70
N GLY A 135 4.04 -0.88 -11.88
CA GLY A 135 4.60 -0.46 -13.17
C GLY A 135 6.07 -0.83 -13.39
N SER A 136 6.63 -1.73 -12.59
CA SER A 136 8.08 -1.89 -12.44
C SER A 136 8.55 -3.31 -12.79
N LYS A 137 9.79 -3.44 -13.25
CA LYS A 137 10.54 -4.70 -13.34
C LYS A 137 10.95 -5.17 -11.95
N PRO A 138 11.45 -6.42 -11.80
CA PRO A 138 11.91 -6.92 -10.50
C PRO A 138 12.99 -6.05 -9.86
N ASP A 139 13.85 -5.42 -10.66
CA ASP A 139 14.90 -4.50 -10.20
C ASP A 139 14.40 -3.08 -9.87
N GLY A 140 13.10 -2.83 -9.98
CA GLY A 140 12.45 -1.55 -9.70
C GLY A 140 12.60 -0.48 -10.78
N THR A 141 13.14 -0.84 -11.95
CA THR A 141 13.14 0.04 -13.13
C THR A 141 11.81 -0.03 -13.87
N LYS A 142 11.48 1.01 -14.63
CA LYS A 142 10.20 1.09 -15.35
C LYS A 142 9.99 -0.01 -16.39
N ILE A 143 8.73 -0.34 -16.60
CA ILE A 143 8.26 -1.13 -17.75
C ILE A 143 7.42 -0.21 -18.65
N ALA A 144 7.79 -0.12 -19.92
CA ALA A 144 7.05 0.64 -20.91
C ALA A 144 5.59 0.16 -21.02
N ASP A 145 4.66 1.11 -21.12
CA ASP A 145 3.23 0.89 -21.35
C ASP A 145 2.52 0.01 -20.30
N GLN A 146 3.09 -0.13 -19.10
CA GLN A 146 2.51 -0.91 -18.00
C GLN A 146 2.25 -0.08 -16.74
N THR A 147 1.82 1.17 -16.93
CA THR A 147 1.58 2.15 -15.85
C THR A 147 0.17 2.72 -15.88
N CYS A 148 -0.74 2.16 -16.69
CA CYS A 148 -2.08 2.73 -16.91
C CYS A 148 -2.04 4.21 -17.29
N GLY A 149 -1.21 4.54 -18.30
CA GLY A 149 -1.02 5.91 -18.77
C GLY A 149 -0.42 6.81 -17.69
N ASP A 150 0.66 6.35 -17.07
CA ASP A 150 1.31 7.04 -15.95
C ASP A 150 0.35 7.39 -14.82
N TRP A 151 -0.51 6.42 -14.49
CA TRP A 151 -1.48 6.45 -13.40
C TRP A 151 -2.57 7.51 -13.58
N THR A 152 -3.03 7.68 -14.82
CA THR A 152 -4.12 8.62 -15.17
C THR A 152 -5.30 7.95 -15.86
N LEU A 153 -5.20 6.65 -16.20
CA LEU A 153 -6.28 5.89 -16.82
C LEU A 153 -7.09 5.09 -15.80
N SER A 154 -8.41 5.07 -15.99
CA SER A 154 -9.38 4.29 -15.21
C SER A 154 -10.32 3.45 -16.09
N GLY A 155 -10.01 3.34 -17.39
CA GLY A 155 -10.84 2.69 -18.40
C GLY A 155 -10.46 1.25 -18.71
N ALA A 156 -10.91 0.76 -19.86
CA ALA A 156 -10.52 -0.56 -20.39
C ALA A 156 -9.16 -0.52 -21.09
N GLU A 157 -8.67 0.68 -21.39
CA GLU A 157 -7.41 0.95 -22.07
C GLU A 157 -6.22 0.87 -21.11
N GLY A 158 -5.12 0.31 -21.62
CA GLY A 158 -3.87 0.17 -20.88
C GLY A 158 -3.83 -1.03 -19.95
N ALA A 159 -2.70 -1.19 -19.28
CA ALA A 159 -2.49 -2.16 -18.22
C ALA A 159 -1.49 -1.59 -17.22
N ALA A 160 -1.50 -2.14 -16.00
CA ALA A 160 -0.48 -1.86 -15.00
C ALA A 160 0.27 -3.14 -14.66
N MET A 161 1.61 -3.08 -14.59
CA MET A 161 2.36 -4.16 -13.96
C MET A 161 2.00 -4.20 -12.47
N THR A 162 1.72 -5.39 -11.97
CA THR A 162 1.45 -5.67 -10.56
C THR A 162 2.49 -6.61 -9.99
N GLY A 163 2.64 -6.59 -8.67
CA GLY A 163 3.29 -7.65 -7.91
C GLY A 163 2.42 -8.16 -6.77
N HIS A 164 2.90 -9.14 -6.02
CA HIS A 164 2.14 -9.85 -4.99
C HIS A 164 2.72 -9.60 -3.60
N HIS A 165 2.01 -8.86 -2.75
CA HIS A 165 2.48 -8.55 -1.38
C HIS A 165 2.63 -9.79 -0.49
N ASP A 166 1.86 -10.84 -0.78
CA ASP A 166 1.88 -12.10 -0.03
C ASP A 166 2.82 -13.16 -0.62
N ARG A 167 3.57 -12.83 -1.68
CA ARG A 167 4.54 -13.70 -2.37
C ARG A 167 3.95 -15.02 -2.88
N THR A 168 2.65 -15.07 -3.13
CA THR A 168 1.94 -16.28 -3.59
C THR A 168 1.60 -16.16 -5.08
N GLY A 169 1.56 -17.25 -5.83
CA GLY A 169 1.13 -17.23 -7.23
C GLY A 169 0.47 -18.54 -7.65
N LEU A 170 0.38 -18.77 -8.97
CA LEU A 170 -0.14 -20.02 -9.53
C LEU A 170 0.91 -21.15 -9.54
N ASP A 171 2.18 -20.78 -9.45
CA ASP A 171 3.34 -21.67 -9.44
C ASP A 171 4.49 -21.06 -8.61
N ASP A 172 5.64 -21.73 -8.62
CA ASP A 172 6.83 -21.34 -7.85
C ASP A 172 7.85 -20.51 -8.66
N SER A 173 7.48 -19.99 -9.83
CA SER A 173 8.37 -19.14 -10.62
C SER A 173 8.71 -17.84 -9.90
N ALA A 174 9.85 -17.25 -10.26
CA ALA A 174 10.28 -15.96 -9.71
C ALA A 174 9.24 -14.85 -9.97
N ALA A 175 8.56 -14.88 -11.12
CA ALA A 175 7.49 -13.94 -11.44
C ALA A 175 6.26 -14.18 -10.54
N ALA A 176 5.80 -15.43 -10.39
CA ALA A 176 4.63 -15.75 -9.56
C ALA A 176 4.82 -15.39 -8.07
N ARG A 177 6.06 -15.38 -7.59
CA ARG A 177 6.41 -14.97 -6.22
C ARG A 177 6.84 -13.51 -6.11
N SER A 178 6.95 -12.77 -7.22
CA SER A 178 7.49 -11.40 -7.21
C SER A 178 6.59 -10.45 -6.41
N TRP A 179 7.18 -9.55 -5.62
CA TRP A 179 6.40 -8.56 -4.88
C TRP A 179 6.09 -7.32 -5.71
N ASN A 180 6.88 -7.06 -6.75
CA ASN A 180 6.77 -5.86 -7.58
C ASN A 180 6.60 -6.11 -9.09
N SER A 181 6.73 -7.34 -9.59
CA SER A 181 6.72 -7.61 -11.03
C SER A 181 6.28 -9.04 -11.34
N SER A 182 5.01 -9.34 -11.12
CA SER A 182 4.39 -10.64 -11.36
C SER A 182 3.73 -10.72 -12.72
N HIS A 183 2.76 -9.84 -12.99
CA HIS A 183 2.03 -9.81 -14.27
C HIS A 183 1.35 -8.46 -14.52
N ALA A 184 0.95 -8.22 -15.76
CA ALA A 184 0.10 -7.09 -16.10
C ALA A 184 -1.34 -7.29 -15.59
N SER A 185 -2.04 -6.20 -15.29
CA SER A 185 -3.48 -6.20 -15.05
C SER A 185 -4.24 -6.67 -16.28
N ARG A 186 -5.39 -7.31 -16.06
CA ARG A 186 -6.28 -7.82 -17.10
C ARG A 186 -7.52 -6.94 -17.21
N GLY A 187 -7.97 -6.69 -18.43
CA GLY A 187 -9.21 -5.96 -18.68
C GLY A 187 -9.14 -4.44 -18.48
N GLY A 188 -7.95 -3.88 -18.26
CA GLY A 188 -7.72 -2.44 -18.21
C GLY A 188 -7.26 -1.92 -16.84
N CYS A 189 -7.63 -0.67 -16.60
CA CYS A 189 -7.17 0.16 -15.49
C CYS A 189 -8.31 0.56 -14.55
N SER A 190 -9.56 0.18 -14.85
CA SER A 190 -10.72 0.43 -14.00
C SER A 190 -10.68 -0.36 -12.69
N GLN A 191 -11.42 0.09 -11.67
CA GLN A 191 -11.53 -0.66 -10.41
C GLN A 191 -12.06 -2.08 -10.62
N GLU A 192 -13.02 -2.25 -11.53
CA GLU A 192 -13.57 -3.56 -11.89
C GLU A 192 -12.51 -4.46 -12.54
N ALA A 193 -11.73 -3.91 -13.48
CA ALA A 193 -10.64 -4.63 -14.13
C ALA A 193 -9.59 -5.10 -13.12
N LEU A 194 -9.14 -4.22 -12.23
CA LEU A 194 -8.16 -4.57 -11.18
C LEU A 194 -8.69 -5.66 -10.24
N ARG A 195 -9.97 -5.59 -9.84
CA ARG A 195 -10.63 -6.63 -9.05
C ARG A 195 -10.73 -7.96 -9.79
N SER A 196 -11.05 -7.93 -11.07
CA SER A 196 -11.11 -9.13 -11.91
C SER A 196 -9.74 -9.78 -12.12
N THR A 197 -8.66 -8.98 -12.03
CA THR A 197 -7.27 -9.45 -12.11
C THR A 197 -6.88 -10.18 -10.82
N GLY A 198 -7.22 -9.59 -9.67
CA GLY A 198 -6.81 -10.10 -8.35
C GLY A 198 -6.40 -9.03 -7.34
N GLY A 199 -6.42 -7.76 -7.74
CA GLY A 199 -6.09 -6.61 -6.89
C GLY A 199 -7.31 -5.78 -6.47
N ASP A 200 -7.03 -4.60 -5.92
CA ASP A 200 -8.06 -3.61 -5.56
C ASP A 200 -7.54 -2.17 -5.71
N GLY A 201 -6.55 -1.96 -6.59
CA GLY A 201 -5.91 -0.66 -6.79
C GLY A 201 -5.01 -0.24 -5.63
N LEU A 202 -4.42 -1.22 -4.92
CA LEU A 202 -3.48 -0.94 -3.83
C LEU A 202 -2.08 -0.73 -4.38
N PHE A 203 -1.26 -0.01 -3.63
CA PHE A 203 0.14 0.27 -3.96
C PHE A 203 0.96 0.41 -2.67
N TYR A 204 2.29 0.39 -2.81
CA TYR A 204 3.20 0.55 -1.68
C TYR A 204 3.56 2.02 -1.47
N CYS A 205 3.69 2.41 -0.21
CA CYS A 205 4.09 3.74 0.22
C CYS A 205 5.38 3.65 1.03
N PHE A 206 6.38 4.45 0.66
CA PHE A 206 7.68 4.51 1.34
C PHE A 206 7.93 5.93 1.82
N ALA A 207 8.39 6.07 3.05
CA ALA A 207 8.88 7.35 3.53
C ALA A 207 10.26 7.63 2.92
N VAL A 208 10.47 8.86 2.49
CA VAL A 208 11.75 9.35 1.96
C VAL A 208 12.38 10.26 3.00
N ASN A 209 13.57 9.87 3.46
CA ASN A 209 14.38 10.65 4.39
C ASN A 209 15.47 11.39 3.63
#